data_AF-A0A2H6H2X5-F1
#
_entry.id   AF-A0A2H6H2X5-F1
#
_cell.length_a   1.000
_cell.length_b   1.000
_cell.length_c   1.000
_cell.angle_alpha   90.00
_cell.angle_beta   90.00
_cell.angle_gamma   90.00
#
_symmetry.space_group_name_H-M   'P 1'
#
loop_
_entity.id
_entity.type
_entity.pdbx_description
1 polymer ?
#
loop_
_entity_poly.entity_id
_entity_poly.type
_entity_poly.pdbx_seq_one_letter_code
_entity_poly.pdbx_strand_id
1 'polypeptide(L)'
;MKHPDKVVGFNGSLDELIDSIGNLRYDVLAKLLEKLADNIVMQAKGDEKRDNAQLAKRLYAHSETLYKAAEEMEKIWKLCEPYMNVDKK
;
A
#
# COMPACT_ATOMS: atom_id res chain seq x y z
N MET A 1 -14.24 12.52 -7.25
CA MET A 1 -14.76 11.23 -6.70
C MET A 1 -15.14 11.51 -5.26
N LYS A 2 -16.22 10.93 -4.72
CA LYS A 2 -16.47 11.01 -3.28
C LYS A 2 -15.56 9.98 -2.60
N HIS A 3 -14.72 10.40 -1.66
CA HIS A 3 -13.91 9.49 -0.86
C HIS A 3 -14.76 8.95 0.29
N PRO A 4 -15.00 7.63 0.38
CA PRO A 4 -15.72 7.05 1.51
C PRO A 4 -14.87 7.15 2.78
N ASP A 5 -15.53 7.22 3.93
CA ASP A 5 -14.93 7.19 5.27
C ASP A 5 -14.75 5.76 5.82
N LYS A 6 -15.16 4.76 5.03
CA LYS A 6 -15.07 3.32 5.35
C LYS A 6 -14.60 2.53 4.13
N VAL A 7 -13.96 1.38 4.37
CA VAL A 7 -13.60 0.45 3.32
C VAL A 7 -14.84 -0.30 2.85
N VAL A 8 -15.28 -0.02 1.62
CA VAL A 8 -16.48 -0.65 1.04
C VAL A 8 -16.26 -2.16 0.93
N GLY A 9 -17.21 -2.95 1.45
CA GLY A 9 -17.16 -4.41 1.43
C GLY A 9 -16.41 -5.03 2.62
N PHE A 10 -15.85 -4.22 3.52
CA PHE A 10 -15.29 -4.69 4.78
C PHE A 10 -16.25 -4.39 5.93
N ASN A 11 -16.63 -5.41 6.70
CA ASN A 11 -17.63 -5.30 7.77
C ASN A 11 -17.02 -5.04 9.16
N GLY A 12 -15.69 -5.05 9.28
CA GLY A 12 -14.98 -4.83 10.55
C GLY A 12 -14.62 -3.36 10.82
N SER A 13 -13.93 -3.14 11.92
CA SER A 13 -13.36 -1.85 12.31
C SER A 13 -12.05 -1.57 11.57
N LEU A 14 -11.62 -0.29 11.52
CA LEU A 14 -10.31 0.05 10.97
C LEU A 14 -9.17 -0.66 11.72
N ASP A 15 -9.30 -0.86 13.03
CA ASP A 15 -8.29 -1.56 13.83
C ASP A 15 -8.17 -3.03 13.39
N GLU A 16 -9.30 -3.73 13.22
CA GLU A 16 -9.32 -5.11 12.74
C GLU A 16 -8.71 -5.24 11.33
N LEU A 17 -8.93 -4.23 10.48
CA LEU A 17 -8.33 -4.18 9.14
C LEU A 17 -6.81 -4.01 9.23
N ILE A 18 -6.33 -3.10 10.09
CA ILE A 18 -4.90 -2.86 10.26
C ILE A 18 -4.21 -4.08 10.85
N ASP A 19 -4.81 -4.75 11.84
CA ASP A 19 -4.29 -6.01 12.38
C ASP A 19 -4.19 -7.08 11.28
N SER A 20 -5.20 -7.18 10.42
CA SER A 20 -5.20 -8.13 9.30
C SER A 20 -4.10 -7.83 8.28
N ILE A 21 -3.90 -6.55 7.93
CA ILE A 21 -2.86 -6.11 6.98
C ILE A 21 -1.47 -6.24 7.60
N GLY A 22 -1.30 -5.90 8.87
CA GLY A 22 -0.02 -5.94 9.59
C GLY A 22 0.52 -7.36 9.79
N ASN A 23 -0.37 -8.36 9.81
CA ASN A 23 -0.01 -9.77 9.88
C ASN A 23 0.33 -10.40 8.51
N LEU A 24 0.30 -9.63 7.42
CA LEU A 24 0.75 -10.12 6.12
C LEU A 24 2.25 -10.43 6.13
N ARG A 25 2.61 -11.48 5.40
CA ARG A 25 4.01 -11.74 5.07
C ARG A 25 4.60 -10.53 4.34
N TYR A 26 5.84 -10.16 4.65
CA TYR A 26 6.39 -8.87 4.23
C TYR A 26 6.46 -8.68 2.70
N ASP A 27 6.69 -9.74 1.91
CA ASP A 27 6.59 -9.68 0.44
C ASP A 27 5.14 -9.46 -0.05
N VAL A 28 4.14 -9.98 0.67
CA VAL A 28 2.73 -9.75 0.36
C VAL A 28 2.33 -8.33 0.74
N LEU A 29 2.80 -7.83 1.88
CA LEU A 29 2.61 -6.44 2.29
C LEU A 29 3.26 -5.48 1.29
N ALA A 30 4.46 -5.78 0.78
CA ALA A 30 5.11 -5.01 -0.28
C ALA A 30 4.20 -4.89 -1.52
N LYS A 31 3.67 -6.01 -2.01
CA LYS A 31 2.72 -6.03 -3.14
C LYS A 31 1.44 -5.23 -2.88
N LEU A 32 0.93 -5.24 -1.64
CA LEU A 32 -0.22 -4.44 -1.26
C LEU A 32 0.10 -2.94 -1.36
N LEU A 33 1.27 -2.53 -0.86
CA LEU A 33 1.73 -1.14 -0.91
C LEU A 33 1.96 -0.66 -2.36
N GLU A 34 2.54 -1.49 -3.23
CA GLU A 34 2.67 -1.17 -4.67
C GLU A 34 1.31 -0.96 -5.32
N LYS A 35 0.34 -1.85 -5.07
CA LYS A 35 -1.02 -1.70 -5.63
C LYS A 35 -1.72 -0.46 -5.11
N LEU A 36 -1.48 -0.09 -3.85
CA LEU A 36 -2.00 1.15 -3.29
C LEU A 36 -1.33 2.37 -3.97
N ALA A 37 -0.01 2.34 -4.16
CA ALA A 37 0.73 3.39 -4.87
C ALA A 37 0.19 3.58 -6.30
N ASP A 38 0.01 2.49 -7.06
CA ASP A 38 -0.58 2.50 -8.41
C ASP A 38 -1.97 3.15 -8.42
N ASN A 39 -2.79 2.84 -7.42
CA ASN A 39 -4.11 3.45 -7.27
C ASN A 39 -4.03 4.96 -7.06
N ILE A 40 -3.14 5.42 -6.17
CA ILE A 40 -2.90 6.85 -5.94
C ILE A 40 -2.36 7.55 -7.20
N VAL A 41 -1.48 6.90 -7.99
CA VAL A 41 -1.03 7.41 -9.29
C VAL A 41 -2.19 7.61 -10.25
N MET A 42 -3.13 6.67 -10.32
CA MET A 42 -4.32 6.81 -11.17
C MET A 42 -5.19 8.01 -10.75
N GLN A 43 -5.30 8.27 -9.44
CA GLN A 43 -6.00 9.45 -8.92
C GLN A 43 -5.26 10.74 -9.29
N ALA A 44 -3.93 10.77 -9.13
CA ALA A 44 -3.08 11.91 -9.52
C ALA A 44 -3.25 12.28 -11.00
N LYS A 45 -3.21 11.28 -11.90
CA LYS A 45 -3.47 11.44 -13.33
C LYS A 45 -4.87 11.98 -13.61
N GLY A 46 -5.86 11.60 -12.80
CA GLY A 46 -7.24 12.09 -12.90
C GLY A 46 -7.36 13.57 -12.52
N ASP A 47 -6.63 14.01 -11.50
CA ASP A 47 -6.65 15.40 -11.03
C ASP A 47 -5.81 16.33 -11.91
N GLU A 48 -4.71 15.83 -12.47
CA GLU A 48 -3.90 16.55 -13.46
C GLU A 48 -4.74 16.91 -14.71
N LYS A 49 -5.55 15.97 -15.21
CA LYS A 49 -6.48 16.19 -16.32
C LYS A 49 -7.62 17.17 -16.02
N ARG A 50 -7.84 17.50 -14.73
CA ARG A 50 -8.90 18.41 -14.25
C ARG A 50 -8.33 19.77 -13.80
N ASP A 51 -7.14 20.13 -14.25
CA ASP A 51 -6.42 21.36 -13.87
C ASP A 51 -6.13 21.50 -12.36
N ASN A 52 -6.13 20.40 -11.60
CA ASN A 52 -5.74 20.40 -10.20
C ASN A 52 -4.29 19.93 -10.01
N ALA A 53 -3.37 20.63 -10.65
CA ALA A 53 -1.94 20.26 -10.71
C ALA A 53 -1.28 20.18 -9.32
N GLN A 54 -1.73 20.99 -8.36
CA GLN A 54 -1.20 20.95 -6.99
C GLN A 54 -1.57 19.66 -6.26
N LEU A 55 -2.82 19.21 -6.41
CA LEU A 55 -3.27 17.95 -5.82
C LEU A 55 -2.60 16.77 -6.50
N ALA A 56 -2.54 16.76 -7.83
CA ALA A 56 -1.85 15.73 -8.60
C ALA A 56 -0.38 15.59 -8.16
N LYS A 57 0.36 16.70 -8.04
CA LYS A 57 1.75 16.70 -7.56
C LYS A 57 1.89 16.08 -6.17
N ARG A 58 0.97 16.36 -5.25
CA ARG A 58 0.97 15.78 -3.90
C ARG A 58 0.68 14.29 -3.92
N LEU A 59 -0.28 13.85 -4.74
CA LEU A 59 -0.62 12.43 -4.89
C LEU A 59 0.53 11.65 -5.52
N TYR A 60 1.19 12.17 -6.56
CA TYR A 60 2.41 11.57 -7.12
C TYR A 60 3.52 11.46 -6.07
N ALA A 61 3.78 12.53 -5.30
CA ALA A 61 4.79 12.46 -4.24
C ALA A 61 4.42 11.42 -3.16
N HIS A 62 3.14 11.23 -2.86
CA HIS A 62 2.69 10.23 -1.91
C HIS A 62 2.86 8.80 -2.46
N SER A 63 2.53 8.54 -3.74
CA SER A 63 2.76 7.24 -4.36
C SER A 63 4.24 6.85 -4.38
N GLU A 64 5.14 7.80 -4.60
CA GLU A 64 6.59 7.56 -4.51
C GLU A 64 7.02 7.09 -3.11
N THR A 65 6.43 7.64 -2.05
CA THR A 65 6.69 7.18 -0.68
C THR A 65 6.16 5.76 -0.45
N LEU A 66 5.01 5.41 -1.03
CA LEU A 66 4.46 4.06 -0.94
C LEU A 66 5.29 3.04 -1.71
N TYR A 67 5.81 3.37 -2.90
CA TYR A 67 6.74 2.50 -3.63
C TYR A 67 8.01 2.26 -2.81
N LYS A 68 8.59 3.30 -2.22
CA LYS A 68 9.75 3.15 -1.32
C LYS A 68 9.43 2.27 -0.11
N ALA A 69 8.26 2.42 0.49
CA ALA A 69 7.83 1.56 1.60
C ALA A 69 7.70 0.10 1.15
N ALA A 70 7.17 -0.15 -0.05
CA ALA A 70 7.11 -1.49 -0.62
C ALA A 70 8.50 -2.10 -0.82
N GLU A 71 9.45 -1.35 -1.41
CA GLU A 71 10.84 -1.78 -1.58
C GLU A 71 11.51 -2.15 -0.25
N GLU A 72 11.27 -1.36 0.81
CA GLU A 72 11.77 -1.68 2.15
C GLU A 72 11.15 -2.96 2.71
N MET A 73 9.84 -3.18 2.53
CA MET A 73 9.19 -4.42 2.95
C MET A 73 9.75 -5.65 2.20
N GLU A 74 10.08 -5.52 0.91
CA GLU A 74 10.77 -6.59 0.18
C GLU A 74 12.17 -6.88 0.73
N LYS A 75 12.92 -5.85 1.10
CA LYS A 75 14.24 -6.02 1.74
C LYS A 75 14.11 -6.73 3.09
N ILE A 76 13.13 -6.34 3.90
CA ILE A 76 12.84 -6.99 5.18
C ILE A 76 12.46 -8.46 4.96
N TRP A 77 11.63 -8.76 3.95
CA TRP A 77 11.31 -10.14 3.59
C TRP A 77 12.57 -10.95 3.26
N LYS A 78 13.46 -10.43 2.40
CA LYS A 78 14.71 -11.11 2.03
C LYS A 78 15.60 -11.42 3.23
N LEU A 79 15.53 -10.61 4.30
CA LEU A 79 16.26 -10.85 5.54
C LEU A 79 15.64 -11.97 6.39
N CYS A 80 14.30 -12.03 6.48
CA CYS A 80 13.63 -12.99 7.36
C CYS A 80 13.21 -14.30 6.66
N GLU A 81 13.06 -14.31 5.33
CA GLU A 81 12.65 -15.45 4.51
C GLU A 81 13.42 -16.75 4.82
N PRO A 82 14.76 -16.71 4.98
CA PRO A 82 15.52 -17.92 5.29
C PRO A 82 15.11 -18.57 6.62
N TYR A 83 14.62 -17.78 7.58
CA TYR A 83 14.23 -18.23 8.92
C TYR A 83 12.76 -18.68 8.99
N MET A 84 11.93 -18.25 8.05
CA MET A 84 10.49 -18.57 8.03
C MET A 84 10.18 -19.98 7.48
N ASN A 85 11.16 -20.63 6.84
CA ASN A 85 11.00 -21.98 6.26
C ASN A 85 11.71 -23.09 7.08
N VAL A 86 12.28 -22.75 8.25
CA VAL A 86 13.17 -23.66 9.00
C VAL A 86 12.40 -24.67 9.86
N ASP A 87 11.11 -24.47 10.11
CA ASP A 87 10.26 -25.37 10.92
C ASP A 87 9.71 -26.59 10.15
N LYS A 88 10.30 -26.95 9.02
CA LYS A 88 10.00 -28.20 8.29
C LYS A 88 11.18 -29.16 8.35
N LYS A 89 11.50 -29.67 9.53
CA LYS A 89 12.33 -30.88 9.70
C LYS A 89 11.77 -31.76 10.82
#